data_AF-A0A0N0KSE0-F1
#
_entry.id   AF-A0A0N0KSE0-F1
#
_cell.length_a   1.000
_cell.length_b   1.000
_cell.length_c   1.000
_cell.angle_alpha   90.00
_cell.angle_beta   90.00
_cell.angle_gamma   90.00
#
_symmetry.space_group_name_H-M   'P 1'
#
loop_
_entity.id
_entity.type
_entity.pdbx_description
1 polymer ?
#
loop_
_entity_poly.entity_id
_entity_poly.type
_entity_poly.pdbx_seq_one_letter_code
_entity_poly.pdbx_strand_id
1 'polypeptide(L)'
;MDNQDWILKQMELLGQGFGMLMKKEFSSIDLGEIKDENGKSFSVREIITNYMMERQYEKAFHVVNSLKYKFSVYDFEVVSDWFISTLKLESKVGVAGIDQLKISEYSERLKDLL
;
A
#
# COMPACT_ATOMS: atom_id res chain seq x y z
N MET A 1 -30.72 -16.60 2.70
CA MET A 1 -29.44 -16.05 2.24
C MET A 1 -29.52 -14.56 2.45
N ASP A 2 -28.83 -14.07 3.48
CA ASP A 2 -28.95 -12.68 3.92
C ASP A 2 -28.13 -11.76 3.02
N ASN A 3 -28.56 -10.51 2.94
CA ASN A 3 -27.92 -9.47 2.12
C ASN A 3 -26.46 -9.19 2.54
N GLN A 4 -26.02 -9.67 3.70
CA GLN A 4 -24.64 -9.51 4.17
C GLN A 4 -23.68 -10.57 3.58
N ASP A 5 -24.17 -11.79 3.30
CA ASP A 5 -23.31 -12.88 2.80
C ASP A 5 -22.78 -12.60 1.40
N TRP A 6 -23.58 -11.98 0.52
CA TRP A 6 -23.12 -11.63 -0.83
C TRP A 6 -22.15 -10.44 -0.82
N ILE A 7 -22.32 -9.48 0.10
CA ILE A 7 -21.39 -8.35 0.26
C ILE A 7 -20.04 -8.85 0.76
N LEU A 8 -20.02 -9.73 1.77
CA LEU A 8 -18.81 -10.36 2.29
C LEU A 8 -18.08 -11.17 1.21
N LYS A 9 -18.82 -11.95 0.41
CA LYS A 9 -18.25 -12.73 -0.68
C LYS A 9 -17.67 -11.87 -1.81
N GLN A 10 -18.31 -10.73 -2.11
CA GLN A 10 -17.75 -9.73 -3.03
C GLN A 10 -16.49 -9.09 -2.44
N MET A 11 -16.46 -8.78 -1.14
CA MET A 11 -15.26 -8.25 -0.46
C MET A 11 -14.09 -9.24 -0.45
N GLU A 12 -14.34 -10.54 -0.26
CA GLU A 12 -13.30 -11.57 -0.34
C GLU A 12 -12.75 -11.75 -1.76
N LEU A 13 -13.62 -11.78 -2.76
CA LEU A 13 -13.23 -11.87 -4.17
C LEU A 13 -12.45 -10.63 -4.62
N LEU A 14 -12.90 -9.45 -4.20
CA LEU A 14 -12.22 -8.19 -4.45
C LEU A 14 -10.90 -8.13 -3.67
N GLY A 15 -10.84 -8.56 -2.41
CA GLY A 15 -9.61 -8.58 -1.63
C GLY A 15 -8.53 -9.51 -2.20
N GLN A 16 -8.92 -10.70 -2.69
CA GLN A 16 -8.00 -11.63 -3.33
C GLN A 16 -7.57 -11.15 -4.72
N GLY A 17 -8.50 -10.63 -5.53
CA GLY A 17 -8.22 -10.11 -6.87
C GLY A 17 -7.41 -8.81 -6.85
N PHE A 18 -7.76 -7.89 -5.96
CA PHE A 18 -7.06 -6.63 -5.73
C PHE A 18 -5.66 -6.87 -5.18
N GLY A 19 -5.50 -7.75 -4.19
CA GLY A 19 -4.20 -8.15 -3.68
C GLY A 19 -3.29 -8.77 -4.75
N MET A 20 -3.86 -9.52 -5.71
CA MET A 20 -3.12 -10.09 -6.82
C MET A 20 -2.71 -9.05 -7.87
N LEU A 21 -3.60 -8.10 -8.21
CA LEU A 21 -3.30 -6.96 -9.08
C LEU A 21 -2.21 -6.07 -8.50
N MET A 22 -2.31 -5.78 -7.21
CA MET A 22 -1.34 -5.03 -6.42
C MET A 22 0.05 -5.65 -6.45
N LYS A 23 0.13 -6.95 -6.16
CA LYS A 23 1.39 -7.70 -6.23
C LYS A 23 2.02 -7.62 -7.62
N LYS A 24 1.20 -7.71 -8.68
CA LYS A 24 1.69 -7.65 -10.06
C LYS A 24 2.29 -6.28 -10.41
N GLU A 25 1.56 -5.19 -10.15
CA GLU A 25 2.05 -3.83 -10.48
C GLU A 25 3.25 -3.40 -9.63
N PHE A 26 3.31 -3.82 -8.36
CA PHE A 26 4.42 -3.48 -7.47
C PHE A 26 5.66 -4.36 -7.66
N SER A 27 5.50 -5.55 -8.25
CA SER A 27 6.60 -6.52 -8.41
C SER A 27 7.76 -6.03 -9.29
N SER A 28 7.52 -5.05 -10.16
CA SER A 28 8.54 -4.46 -11.04
C SER A 28 9.47 -3.48 -10.33
N ILE A 29 9.13 -3.04 -9.12
CA ILE A 29 9.92 -2.08 -8.36
C ILE A 29 10.80 -2.83 -7.36
N ASP A 30 12.12 -2.64 -7.48
CA ASP A 30 13.08 -3.15 -6.50
C ASP A 30 13.21 -2.13 -5.35
N LEU A 31 12.73 -2.52 -4.17
CA LEU A 31 12.79 -1.72 -2.96
C LEU A 31 13.88 -2.17 -1.98
N GLY A 32 14.71 -3.13 -2.39
CA GLY A 32 15.71 -3.74 -1.53
C GLY A 32 15.12 -4.36 -0.26
N GLU A 33 15.99 -4.52 0.73
CA GLU A 33 15.70 -5.21 1.98
C GLU A 33 16.02 -4.33 3.19
N ILE A 34 15.23 -4.50 4.24
CA ILE A 34 15.54 -3.98 5.58
C ILE A 34 15.83 -5.15 6.51
N LYS A 35 16.85 -4.98 7.37
CA LYS A 35 17.19 -5.95 8.40
C LYS A 35 16.53 -5.59 9.71
N ASP A 36 15.97 -6.58 10.40
CA ASP A 36 15.55 -6.42 11.78
C ASP A 36 16.73 -6.47 12.76
N GLU A 37 16.43 -6.32 14.05
CA GLU A 37 17.38 -6.40 15.16
C GLU A 37 18.11 -7.75 15.28
N ASN A 38 17.55 -8.82 14.69
CA ASN A 38 18.13 -10.15 14.65
C ASN A 38 18.93 -10.40 13.37
N GLY A 39 19.08 -9.39 12.51
CA GLY A 39 19.79 -9.49 11.23
C GLY A 39 18.99 -10.18 10.13
N LYS A 40 17.71 -10.48 10.34
CA LYS A 40 16.83 -11.06 9.34
C LYS A 40 16.42 -9.99 8.33
N SER A 41 16.74 -10.23 7.06
CA SER A 41 16.30 -9.39 5.95
C SER A 41 14.82 -9.59 5.63
N PHE A 42 14.12 -8.50 5.37
CA PHE A 42 12.76 -8.47 4.86
C PHE A 42 12.71 -7.57 3.64
N SER A 43 12.06 -8.02 2.58
CA SER A 43 11.81 -7.18 1.42
C SER A 43 10.89 -6.02 1.82
N VAL A 44 11.33 -4.78 1.58
CA VAL A 44 10.51 -3.60 1.88
C VAL A 44 9.18 -3.66 1.11
N ARG A 45 9.23 -4.19 -0.11
CA ARG A 45 8.07 -4.42 -0.96
C ARG A 45 7.05 -5.34 -0.31
N GLU A 46 7.50 -6.46 0.25
CA GLU A 46 6.61 -7.42 0.92
C GLU A 46 5.99 -6.81 2.16
N ILE A 47 6.76 -6.03 2.94
CA ILE A 47 6.23 -5.34 4.13
C ILE A 47 5.11 -4.38 3.75
N ILE A 48 5.35 -3.50 2.76
CA ILE A 48 4.34 -2.54 2.31
C ILE A 48 3.10 -3.30 1.79
N THR A 49 3.31 -4.33 0.96
CA THR A 49 2.21 -5.14 0.40
C THR A 49 1.37 -5.80 1.50
N ASN A 50 2.01 -6.38 2.52
CA ASN A 50 1.31 -7.02 3.62
C ASN A 50 0.50 -6.01 4.43
N TYR A 51 1.06 -4.84 4.73
CA TYR A 51 0.29 -3.77 5.39
C TYR A 51 -0.88 -3.28 4.55
N MET A 52 -0.75 -3.19 3.23
CA MET A 52 -1.87 -2.84 2.35
C MET A 52 -2.96 -3.92 2.37
N MET A 53 -2.57 -5.20 2.27
CA MET A 53 -3.53 -6.33 2.34
C MET A 53 -4.27 -6.41 3.67
N GLU A 54 -3.59 -6.10 4.78
CA GLU A 54 -4.17 -6.05 6.13
C GLU A 54 -4.87 -4.71 6.44
N ARG A 55 -4.97 -3.80 5.46
CA ARG A 55 -5.55 -2.45 5.61
C ARG A 55 -4.88 -1.59 6.69
N GLN A 56 -3.62 -1.88 6.99
CA GLN A 56 -2.78 -1.10 7.90
C GLN A 56 -2.12 0.07 7.15
N TYR A 57 -2.94 0.91 6.50
CA TYR A 57 -2.46 1.95 5.58
C TYR A 57 -1.52 2.97 6.21
N GLU A 58 -1.71 3.28 7.50
CA GLU A 58 -0.82 4.18 8.24
C GLU A 58 0.58 3.57 8.39
N LYS A 59 0.69 2.28 8.68
CA LYS A 59 1.98 1.59 8.75
C LYS A 59 2.64 1.52 7.37
N ALA A 60 1.87 1.20 6.33
CA ALA A 60 2.35 1.23 4.96
C ALA A 60 2.88 2.63 4.58
N PHE A 61 2.13 3.69 4.92
CA PHE A 61 2.55 5.08 4.73
C PHE A 61 3.86 5.38 5.46
N HIS A 62 4.03 4.96 6.72
CA HIS A 62 5.28 5.19 7.45
C HIS A 62 6.49 4.52 6.79
N VAL A 63 6.31 3.30 6.28
CA VAL A 63 7.38 2.61 5.55
C VAL A 63 7.72 3.36 4.27
N VAL A 64 6.71 3.71 3.45
CA VAL A 64 6.90 4.48 2.21
C VAL A 64 7.61 5.80 2.50
N ASN A 65 7.12 6.59 3.46
CA ASN A 65 7.71 7.86 3.86
C ASN A 65 9.15 7.72 4.40
N SER A 66 9.51 6.58 4.99
CA SER A 66 10.89 6.33 5.43
C SER A 66 11.87 6.12 4.28
N LEU A 67 11.37 5.69 3.10
CA LEU A 67 12.21 5.39 1.94
C LEU A 67 12.85 6.64 1.35
N LYS A 68 12.26 7.83 1.55
CA LYS A 68 12.82 9.11 1.07
C LYS A 68 14.28 9.35 1.46
N TYR A 69 14.72 8.80 2.59
CA TYR A 69 16.09 8.96 3.09
C TYR A 69 17.06 7.90 2.56
N LYS A 70 16.53 6.87 1.89
CA LYS A 70 17.28 5.70 1.42
C LYS A 70 17.29 5.60 -0.11
N PHE A 71 16.32 6.22 -0.78
CA PHE A 71 16.02 6.02 -2.20
C PHE A 71 16.39 7.26 -3.01
N SER A 72 16.58 7.07 -4.31
CA SER A 72 16.62 8.22 -5.22
C SER A 72 15.26 8.92 -5.22
N VAL A 73 15.24 10.21 -5.57
CA VAL A 73 14.01 10.99 -5.72
C VAL A 73 13.03 10.29 -6.67
N TYR A 74 13.55 9.79 -7.80
CA TYR A 74 12.76 9.06 -8.79
C TYR A 74 12.13 7.79 -8.21
N ASP A 75 12.91 6.95 -7.52
CA ASP A 75 12.38 5.71 -6.96
C ASP A 75 11.36 5.98 -5.84
N PHE A 76 11.60 7.02 -5.04
CA PHE A 76 10.66 7.44 -4.00
C PHE A 76 9.35 7.98 -4.59
N GLU A 77 9.40 8.75 -5.68
CA GLU A 77 8.22 9.23 -6.42
C GLU A 77 7.40 8.04 -6.96
N VAL A 78 8.06 7.08 -7.63
CA VAL A 78 7.40 5.89 -8.19
C VAL A 78 6.66 5.08 -7.12
N VAL A 79 7.28 4.88 -5.95
CA VAL A 79 6.65 4.14 -4.84
C VAL A 79 5.50 4.93 -4.22
N SER A 80 5.67 6.24 -4.08
CA SER A 80 4.64 7.13 -3.55
C SER A 80 3.40 7.15 -4.45
N ASP A 81 3.61 7.26 -5.76
CA ASP A 81 2.54 7.25 -6.75
C ASP A 81 1.81 5.91 -6.80
N TRP A 82 2.55 4.80 -6.74
CA TRP A 82 1.94 3.47 -6.61
C TRP A 82 1.07 3.40 -5.36
N PHE A 83 1.60 3.77 -4.19
CA PHE A 83 0.88 3.70 -2.91
C PHE A 83 -0.41 4.53 -2.93
N ILE A 84 -0.35 5.77 -3.42
CA ILE A 84 -1.53 6.64 -3.51
C ILE A 84 -2.53 6.12 -4.54
N SER A 85 -2.06 5.59 -5.67
CA SER A 85 -2.93 5.02 -6.71
C SER A 85 -3.69 3.80 -6.19
N THR A 86 -3.02 2.94 -5.43
CA THR A 86 -3.65 1.82 -4.73
C THR A 86 -4.77 2.30 -3.82
N LEU A 87 -4.48 3.24 -2.91
CA LEU A 87 -5.48 3.67 -1.94
C LEU A 87 -6.71 4.28 -2.62
N LYS A 88 -6.50 5.00 -3.74
CA LYS A 88 -7.60 5.53 -4.57
C LYS A 88 -8.44 4.41 -5.18
N LEU A 89 -7.83 3.33 -5.64
CA LEU A 89 -8.56 2.17 -6.15
C LEU A 89 -9.35 1.50 -5.03
N GLU A 90 -8.73 1.29 -3.87
CA GLU A 90 -9.36 0.64 -2.72
C GLU A 90 -10.56 1.43 -2.18
N SER A 91 -10.43 2.75 -2.08
CA SER A 91 -11.51 3.67 -1.69
C SER A 91 -12.68 3.63 -2.68
N LYS A 92 -12.42 3.53 -4.00
CA LYS A 92 -13.48 3.45 -5.04
C LYS A 92 -14.25 2.14 -5.01
N VAL A 93 -13.63 1.05 -4.56
CA VAL A 93 -14.24 -0.28 -4.51
C VAL A 93 -15.18 -0.43 -3.30
N GLY A 94 -15.33 0.62 -2.47
CA GLY A 94 -16.26 0.64 -1.34
C GLY A 94 -15.78 -0.22 -0.16
N VAL A 95 -14.49 -0.54 -0.14
CA VAL A 95 -13.87 -1.29 0.93
C VAL A 95 -13.66 -0.35 2.11
N ALA A 96 -14.49 -0.47 3.14
CA ALA A 96 -14.37 0.33 4.35
C ALA A 96 -12.95 0.20 4.94
N GLY A 97 -12.23 1.32 5.02
CA GLY A 97 -10.86 1.35 5.56
C GLY A 97 -10.12 2.67 5.33
N ILE A 98 -10.37 3.39 4.23
CA ILE A 98 -9.71 4.66 3.95
C ILE A 98 -10.60 5.61 3.15
N ASP A 99 -10.66 6.88 3.57
CA ASP A 99 -11.42 7.94 2.91
C ASP A 99 -10.53 8.85 2.03
N GLN A 100 -11.17 9.68 1.21
CA GLN A 100 -10.46 10.60 0.32
C GLN A 100 -9.65 11.67 1.06
N LEU A 101 -10.07 12.07 2.26
CA LEU A 101 -9.37 13.07 3.06
C LEU A 101 -8.00 12.50 3.48
N LYS A 102 -7.98 11.27 3.99
CA LYS A 102 -6.76 10.57 4.40
C LYS A 102 -5.81 10.30 3.23
N ILE A 103 -6.36 9.96 2.07
CA ILE A 103 -5.58 9.79 0.84
C ILE A 103 -4.91 11.11 0.44
N SER A 104 -5.64 12.22 0.51
CA SER A 104 -5.08 13.55 0.24
C SER A 104 -3.99 13.92 1.23
N GLU A 105 -4.21 13.69 2.54
CA GLU A 105 -3.18 13.92 3.58
C GLU A 105 -1.90 13.13 3.29
N TYR A 106 -2.00 11.85 2.92
CA TYR A 106 -0.82 11.05 2.57
C TYR A 106 -0.14 11.58 1.30
N SER A 107 -0.92 11.96 0.29
CA SER A 107 -0.37 12.47 -0.96
C SER A 107 0.39 13.78 -0.76
N GLU A 108 -0.13 14.71 0.04
CA GLU A 108 0.54 15.97 0.35
C GLU A 108 1.84 15.70 1.10
N ARG A 109 1.79 14.86 2.15
CA ARG A 109 2.97 14.55 2.95
C ARG A 109 4.07 13.85 2.16
N LEU A 110 3.75 13.02 1.17
CA LEU A 110 4.76 12.39 0.31
C LEU A 110 5.34 13.37 -0.72
N LYS A 111 4.56 14.38 -1.14
CA LYS A 111 4.98 15.42 -2.09
C LYS A 111 5.80 16.55 -1.46
N ASP A 112 5.51 16.93 -0.22
CA ASP A 112 6.30 17.93 0.55
C ASP A 112 7.77 17.53 0.74
N LEU A 113 8.12 16.31 0.32
CA LEU A 113 9.38 15.63 0.57
C LEU A 113 10.15 15.31 -0.72
N LEU A 114 9.61 15.73 -1.89
CA LEU A 114 10.22 15.70 -3.22
C LEU A 114 10.67 17.11 -3.60
#